data_AF-A0A075GQX6-F1
#
_entry.id   AF-A0A075GQX6-F1
#
_cell.length_a   1.000
_cell.length_b   1.000
_cell.length_c   1.000
_cell.angle_alpha   90.00
_cell.angle_beta   90.00
_cell.angle_gamma   90.00
#
_symmetry.space_group_name_H-M   'P 1'
#
loop_
_entity.id
_entity.type
_entity.pdbx_description
1 polymer ?
#
loop_
_entity_poly.entity_id
_entity_poly.type
_entity_poly.pdbx_seq_one_letter_code
_entity_poly.pdbx_strand_id
1 'polypeptide(L)' 'MSFLVQTTKFINTVPKVALAILALVFVIGLFIVGFDQGHIFSIIYGESSFTEQFLHELTHDMRHAAGFPCH' A
#
# COMPACT_ATOMS: atom_id res chain seq x y z
N MET A 1 -43.14 19.36 6.26
CA MET A 1 -41.70 19.10 6.13
C MET A 1 -41.39 17.75 6.74
N SER A 2 -40.97 16.77 5.96
CA SER A 2 -40.43 15.49 6.47
C SER A 2 -38.92 15.66 6.66
N PHE A 3 -38.45 15.57 7.89
CA PHE A 3 -37.01 15.54 8.17
C PHE A 3 -36.51 14.12 7.89
N LEU A 4 -35.74 13.95 6.82
CA LEU A 4 -34.93 12.75 6.64
C LEU A 4 -33.79 12.80 7.66
N VAL A 5 -34.00 12.16 8.81
CA VAL A 5 -32.94 11.88 9.77
C VAL A 5 -31.99 10.87 9.11
N GLN A 6 -30.80 11.33 8.75
CA GLN A 6 -29.71 10.47 8.32
C GLN A 6 -29.19 9.70 9.54
N THR A 7 -29.64 8.46 9.70
CA THR A 7 -29.16 7.56 10.76
C THR A 7 -27.73 7.13 10.43
N THR A 8 -26.73 7.77 11.05
CA THR A 8 -25.33 7.31 10.96
C THR A 8 -25.21 5.98 11.71
N LYS A 9 -25.05 4.89 10.97
CA LYS A 9 -24.81 3.57 11.53
C LYS A 9 -23.40 3.54 12.13
N PHE A 10 -23.28 3.72 13.44
CA PHE A 10 -22.02 3.52 14.14
C PHE A 10 -21.60 2.05 14.02
N ILE A 11 -20.48 1.81 13.34
CA ILE A 11 -19.86 0.48 13.30
C ILE A 11 -19.14 0.30 14.63
N ASN A 12 -19.81 -0.36 15.58
CA ASN A 12 -19.29 -0.55 16.95
C ASN A 12 -18.26 -1.69 17.06
N THR A 13 -18.05 -2.44 15.97
CA THR A 13 -17.20 -3.64 15.95
C THR A 13 -16.13 -3.49 14.88
N VAL A 14 -14.86 -3.62 15.29
CA VAL A 14 -13.74 -3.60 14.36
C VAL A 14 -13.78 -4.86 13.47
N PRO A 15 -13.78 -4.72 12.14
CA PRO A 15 -13.83 -5.87 11.23
C PRO A 15 -12.48 -6.61 11.21
N LYS A 16 -12.34 -7.64 12.04
CA LYS A 16 -11.10 -8.42 12.22
C LYS A 16 -10.54 -9.00 10.91
N VAL A 17 -11.42 -9.46 10.02
CA VAL A 17 -11.03 -10.00 8.72
C VAL A 17 -10.40 -8.92 7.84
N ALA A 18 -11.00 -7.72 7.80
CA ALA A 18 -10.44 -6.61 7.04
C ALA A 18 -9.07 -6.21 7.60
N LEU A 19 -8.92 -6.14 8.93
CA LEU A 19 -7.62 -5.89 9.55
C LEU A 19 -6.56 -6.95 9.16
N ALA A 20 -6.92 -8.23 9.18
CA ALA A 20 -5.99 -9.29 8.81
C ALA A 20 -5.53 -9.16 7.34
N ILE A 21 -6.46 -8.83 6.44
CA ILE A 21 -6.14 -8.59 5.01
C ILE A 21 -5.25 -7.37 4.86
N LEU A 22 -5.57 -6.24 5.51
CA LEU A 22 -4.74 -5.04 5.44
C LEU A 22 -3.33 -5.28 5.99
N ALA A 23 -3.20 -5.99 7.10
CA ALA A 23 -1.92 -6.33 7.69
C ALA A 23 -1.08 -7.20 6.74
N LEU A 24 -1.71 -8.19 6.08
CA LEU A 24 -1.04 -9.04 5.10
C LEU A 24 -0.55 -8.23 3.89
N VAL A 25 -1.41 -7.38 3.32
CA VAL A 25 -1.04 -6.50 2.19
C VAL A 25 0.11 -5.58 2.58
N PHE A 26 0.09 -5.02 3.79
CA PHE A 26 1.15 -4.16 4.28
C PHE A 26 2.49 -4.90 4.40
N VAL A 27 2.50 -6.10 5.00
CA VAL A 27 3.73 -6.89 5.16
C VAL A 27 4.30 -7.30 3.80
N ILE A 28 3.45 -7.74 2.87
CA ILE A 28 3.87 -8.09 1.51
C ILE A 28 4.43 -6.86 0.79
N GLY A 29 3.78 -5.71 0.91
CA GLY A 29 4.26 -4.45 0.33
C GLY A 29 5.65 -4.06 0.86
N LEU A 30 5.87 -4.16 2.18
CA LEU A 30 7.19 -3.92 2.78
C LEU A 30 8.25 -4.90 2.29
N PHE A 31 7.90 -6.18 2.12
CA PHE A 31 8.81 -7.18 1.57
C PHE A 31 9.24 -6.83 0.15
N ILE A 32 8.28 -6.47 -0.71
CA ILE A 32 8.57 -6.12 -2.11
C ILE A 32 9.49 -4.89 -2.20
N VAL A 33 9.17 -3.83 -1.44
CA VAL A 33 9.92 -2.57 -1.51
C VAL A 33 11.30 -2.67 -0.83
N GLY A 34 11.40 -3.43 0.26
CA GLY A 34 12.60 -3.49 1.10
C GLY A 34 13.54 -4.67 0.83
N PHE A 35 13.03 -5.80 0.33
CA PHE A 35 13.80 -7.05 0.24
C PHE A 35 13.79 -7.70 -1.15
N ASP A 36 12.71 -7.59 -1.93
CA ASP A 36 12.61 -8.27 -3.23
C ASP A 36 13.63 -7.77 -4.26
N GLN A 37 14.09 -6.52 -4.18
CA GLN A 37 15.12 -5.94 -5.06
C GLN A 37 14.84 -6.15 -6.57
N GLY A 38 13.57 -6.27 -6.97
CA GLY A 38 13.16 -6.47 -8.35
C GLY A 38 13.00 -7.94 -8.78
N HIS A 39 13.25 -8.93 -7.93
CA HIS A 39 13.16 -10.36 -8.32
C HIS A 39 11.76 -10.74 -8.82
N ILE A 40 10.69 -10.37 -8.12
CA ILE A 40 9.32 -10.65 -8.57
C ILE A 40 9.00 -9.86 -9.84
N PHE A 41 9.41 -8.59 -9.91
CA PHE A 41 9.09 -7.72 -11.05
C PHE A 41 9.90 -8.06 -12.31
N SER A 42 11.05 -8.73 -12.16
CA SER A 42 11.93 -9.15 -13.26
C SER A 42 11.25 -10.08 -14.25
N ILE A 43 10.22 -10.82 -13.82
CA ILE A 43 9.41 -11.69 -14.70
C ILE A 43 8.77 -10.89 -15.84
N ILE A 44 8.47 -9.60 -15.60
CA ILE A 44 7.79 -8.72 -16.56
C ILE A 44 8.76 -7.66 -17.11
N TYR A 45 9.62 -7.10 -16.27
CA TYR A 45 10.48 -5.95 -16.60
C TYR A 45 11.95 -6.33 -16.88
N GLY A 46 12.28 -7.62 -16.79
CA GLY A 46 13.61 -8.15 -17.11
C GLY A 46 14.71 -7.62 -16.20
N GLU A 47 15.92 -7.52 -16.75
CA GLU A 47 17.12 -7.07 -16.03
C GLU A 47 16.96 -5.67 -15.42
N SER A 48 16.23 -4.78 -16.09
CA SER A 48 15.98 -3.41 -15.63
C SER A 48 15.27 -3.34 -14.27
N SER A 49 14.57 -4.40 -13.85
CA SER A 49 13.96 -4.48 -12.52
C SER A 49 14.98 -4.42 -11.38
N PHE A 50 16.19 -4.93 -11.60
CA PHE A 50 17.26 -4.97 -10.60
C PHE A 50 18.06 -3.67 -10.58
N THR A 51 18.26 -3.05 -11.75
CA THR A 51 19.09 -1.83 -11.88
C THR A 51 18.32 -0.57 -11.51
N GLU A 52 17.10 -0.42 -12.03
CA GLU A 52 16.28 0.77 -11.82
C GLU A 52 15.51 0.71 -10.50
N GLN A 53 15.36 -0.48 -9.92
CA GLN A 53 14.57 -0.73 -8.71
C GLN A 53 13.21 -0.01 -8.76
N PHE A 54 12.52 -0.07 -9.90
CA PHE A 54 11.36 0.76 -10.21
C PHE A 54 10.30 0.82 -9.10
N LEU A 55 9.99 -0.32 -8.45
CA LEU A 55 9.01 -0.36 -7.36
C LEU A 55 9.49 0.35 -6.08
N HIS A 56 10.80 0.37 -5.81
CA HIS A 56 11.40 1.13 -4.72
C HIS A 56 11.26 2.63 -4.96
N GLU A 57 11.71 3.10 -6.13
CA GLU A 57 11.64 4.51 -6.52
C GLU A 57 10.19 5.00 -6.65
N LEU A 58 9.28 4.19 -7.20
CA LEU A 58 7.85 4.52 -7.23
C LEU A 58 7.29 4.71 -5.81
N THR A 59 7.66 3.85 -4.87
CA THR A 59 7.20 3.97 -3.48
C THR A 59 7.82 5.20 -2.81
N HIS A 60 9.07 5.53 -3.14
CA HIS A 60 9.74 6.75 -2.73
C HIS A 60 8.99 8.00 -3.23
N ASP A 61 8.59 8.02 -4.50
CA ASP A 61 7.78 9.09 -5.10
C ASP A 61 6.40 9.20 -4.47
N MET A 62 5.71 8.09 -4.20
CA MET A 62 4.42 8.10 -3.52
C MET A 62 4.54 8.67 -2.10
N ARG A 63 5.63 8.38 -1.39
CA ARG A 63 5.92 8.96 -0.08
C ARG A 63 6.09 10.48 -0.18
N HIS A 64 6.78 10.98 -1.20
CA HIS A 64 6.87 12.40 -1.49
C HIS A 64 5.52 13.03 -1.79
N ALA A 65 4.70 12.39 -2.64
CA ALA A 65 3.37 12.86 -2.98
C ALA A 65 2.45 12.94 -1.74
N ALA A 66 2.68 12.07 -0.76
CA ALA A 66 2.00 12.11 0.53
C ALA A 66 2.58 13.14 1.53
N GLY A 67 3.59 13.91 1.12
CA GLY A 67 4.19 14.98 1.92
C GLY A 67 5.14 14.50 3.03
N PHE A 68 5.54 13.22 3.01
CA PHE A 68 6.50 12.71 3.97
C PHE A 68 7.93 13.08 3.51
N PRO A 69 8.78 13.60 4.41
CA PRO A 69 10.16 13.93 4.06
C PRO A 69 10.97 12.67 3.73
N CYS A 70 11.92 12.78 2.82
CA CYS A 70 12.97 11.79 2.57
C CYS A 70 14.36 12.45 2.68
N HIS A 71 15.44 11.69 2.47
CA HIS A 71 16.82 12.18 2.56
C HIS A 71 17.30 12.90 1.30
#